data_AF-A0A971NJV5-F1
#
_entry.id   AF-A0A971NJV5-F1
#
_cell.length_a   1.000
_cell.length_b   1.000
_cell.length_c   1.000
_cell.angle_alpha   90.00
_cell.angle_beta   90.00
_cell.angle_gamma   90.00
#
_symmetry.space_group_name_H-M   'P 1'
#
loop_
_entity.id
_entity.type
_entity.pdbx_description
1 polymer ?
#
loop_
_entity_poly.entity_id
_entity_poly.type
_entity_poly.pdbx_seq_one_letter_code
_entity_poly.pdbx_strand_id
1 'polypeptide(L)'
;VPSPNVTNNHQEKNARVLEKAGAAVLIPESDITSDKLLGSVSLLLSRPETLDAMSEQMVKVGIGDATERIANIMLELASKK
;
A
#
# COMPACT_ATOMS: atom_id res chain seq x y z
N VAL A 1 4.86 -2.67 -6.78
CA VAL A 1 6.17 -3.28 -7.09
C VAL A 1 7.10 -3.08 -5.89
N PRO A 2 7.80 -4.13 -5.43
CA PRO A 2 9.18 -3.91 -5.04
C PRO A 2 10.14 -4.83 -5.83
N SER A 3 11.37 -4.35 -5.92
CA SER A 3 12.48 -4.86 -6.72
C SER A 3 12.73 -6.38 -6.59
N PRO A 4 13.17 -7.08 -7.67
CA PRO A 4 13.37 -8.53 -7.71
C PRO A 4 14.36 -9.12 -6.68
N ASN A 5 15.15 -8.27 -6.02
CA ASN A 5 16.26 -8.70 -5.17
C ASN A 5 15.99 -8.60 -3.66
N VAL A 6 14.73 -8.42 -3.23
CA VAL A 6 14.42 -8.24 -1.80
C VAL A 6 14.08 -9.58 -1.16
N THR A 7 15.09 -10.23 -0.58
CA THR A 7 14.91 -11.30 0.42
C THR A 7 14.32 -10.69 1.71
N ASN A 8 13.48 -11.45 2.45
CA ASN A 8 12.85 -11.13 3.75
C ASN A 8 11.51 -10.37 3.81
N ASN A 9 10.44 -10.94 3.24
CA ASN A 9 9.04 -10.60 3.61
C ASN A 9 8.69 -9.09 3.64
N HIS A 10 9.44 -8.28 2.90
CA HIS A 10 9.28 -6.82 2.89
C HIS A 10 8.01 -6.42 2.16
N GLN A 11 7.55 -7.26 1.21
CA GLN A 11 6.29 -7.05 0.51
C GLN A 11 5.11 -7.14 1.47
N GLU A 12 5.08 -8.15 2.34
CA GLU A 12 4.02 -8.29 3.35
C GLU A 12 4.03 -7.11 4.33
N LYS A 13 5.21 -6.65 4.76
CA LYS A 13 5.29 -5.45 5.62
C LYS A 13 4.66 -4.23 4.96
N ASN A 14 4.98 -3.97 3.69
CA ASN A 14 4.40 -2.86 2.94
C ASN A 14 2.88 -3.03 2.79
N ALA A 15 2.41 -4.24 2.49
CA ALA A 15 0.99 -4.52 2.35
C ALA A 15 0.23 -4.40 3.68
N ARG A 16 0.84 -4.81 4.80
CA ARG A 16 0.27 -4.64 6.15
C ARG A 16 0.10 -3.19 6.56
N VAL A 17 0.92 -2.27 6.07
CA VAL A 17 0.72 -0.82 6.30
C VAL A 17 -0.61 -0.38 5.71
N LEU A 18 -0.91 -0.82 4.48
CA LEU A 18 -2.17 -0.50 3.79
C LEU A 18 -3.37 -1.22 4.44
N GLU A 19 -3.22 -2.50 4.77
CA GLU A 19 -4.25 -3.30 5.45
C GLU A 19 -4.64 -2.68 6.81
N LYS A 20 -3.66 -2.37 7.66
CA LYS A 20 -3.92 -1.79 8.99
C LYS A 20 -4.55 -0.41 8.92
N ALA A 21 -4.29 0.34 7.85
CA ALA A 21 -4.95 1.62 7.60
C ALA A 21 -6.39 1.45 7.06
N GLY A 22 -6.83 0.22 6.77
CA GLY A 22 -8.12 -0.04 6.12
C GLY A 22 -8.15 0.33 4.65
N ALA A 23 -6.99 0.54 4.01
CA ALA A 23 -6.88 0.94 2.62
C ALA A 23 -6.81 -0.25 1.65
N ALA A 24 -6.52 -1.46 2.14
CA ALA A 24 -6.37 -2.66 1.33
C ALA A 24 -6.80 -3.92 2.08
N VAL A 25 -7.11 -4.98 1.33
CA VAL A 25 -7.21 -6.34 1.86
C VAL A 25 -5.89 -7.06 1.58
N LEU A 26 -5.30 -7.68 2.59
CA LEU A 26 -4.09 -8.49 2.46
C LEU A 26 -4.45 -9.98 2.34
N ILE A 27 -4.00 -10.61 1.27
CA ILE A 27 -4.01 -12.07 1.11
C ILE A 27 -2.56 -12.55 1.24
N PRO A 28 -2.19 -13.28 2.31
CA PRO A 28 -0.86 -13.86 2.44
C PRO A 28 -0.54 -14.81 1.28
N GLU A 29 0.71 -14.89 0.86
CA GLU A 29 1.13 -15.78 -0.23
C GLU A 29 0.85 -17.26 0.09
N SER A 30 1.03 -17.68 1.34
CA SER A 30 0.67 -19.02 1.81
C SER A 30 -0.83 -19.32 1.71
N ASP A 31 -1.65 -18.28 1.64
CA ASP A 31 -3.11 -18.37 1.59
C ASP A 31 -3.67 -18.09 0.20
N ILE A 32 -2.85 -17.79 -0.80
CA ILE A 32 -3.34 -17.41 -2.12
C ILE A 32 -3.90 -18.64 -2.86
N THR A 33 -5.19 -18.60 -3.16
CA THR A 33 -5.87 -19.56 -4.03
C THR A 33 -6.80 -18.80 -4.97
N SER A 34 -7.16 -19.42 -6.09
CA SER A 34 -8.11 -18.83 -7.06
C SER A 34 -9.44 -18.47 -6.39
N ASP A 35 -9.96 -19.33 -5.53
CA ASP A 35 -11.24 -19.11 -4.83
C ASP A 35 -11.17 -17.96 -3.83
N LYS A 36 -10.09 -17.88 -3.03
CA LYS A 36 -9.90 -16.79 -2.07
C LYS A 36 -9.73 -15.45 -2.76
N LEU A 37 -8.97 -15.41 -3.85
CA LEU A 37 -8.80 -14.20 -4.66
C LEU A 37 -10.13 -13.75 -5.28
N LEU A 38 -10.82 -14.66 -5.97
CA LEU A 38 -12.10 -14.38 -6.62
C LEU A 38 -13.16 -13.95 -5.60
N GLY A 39 -13.25 -14.65 -4.46
CA GLY A 39 -14.18 -14.33 -3.38
C GLY A 39 -13.91 -12.94 -2.79
N SER A 40 -12.64 -12.60 -2.56
CA SER A 40 -12.27 -11.28 -2.04
C SER A 40 -12.63 -10.15 -3.00
N VAL A 41 -12.34 -10.33 -4.29
CA VAL A 41 -12.72 -9.35 -5.33
C VAL A 41 -14.23 -9.22 -5.45
N SER A 42 -14.95 -10.34 -5.48
CA SER A 42 -16.42 -10.34 -5.59
C SER A 42 -17.08 -9.66 -4.39
N LEU A 43 -16.58 -9.91 -3.18
CA LEU A 43 -17.04 -9.27 -1.96
C LEU A 43 -16.88 -7.75 -2.02
N LEU A 44 -15.69 -7.26 -2.41
CA LEU A 44 -15.42 -5.83 -2.54
C LEU A 44 -16.31 -5.18 -3.60
N LEU A 45 -16.47 -5.81 -4.76
CA LEU A 45 -17.34 -5.29 -5.83
C LEU A 45 -18.82 -5.25 -5.43
N SER A 46 -19.26 -6.16 -4.56
CA SER A 46 -20.63 -6.18 -4.03
C SER A 46 -20.91 -5.14 -2.94
N ARG A 47 -19.87 -4.46 -2.44
CA ARG A 47 -19.92 -3.53 -1.29
C ARG A 47 -19.30 -2.18 -1.65
N PRO A 48 -19.97 -1.35 -2.46
CA PRO A 48 -19.44 -0.07 -2.89
C PRO A 48 -19.04 0.83 -1.71
N GLU A 49 -19.80 0.79 -0.60
CA GLU A 49 -19.49 1.55 0.61
C GLU A 49 -18.16 1.14 1.26
N THR A 50 -17.79 -0.15 1.14
CA THR A 50 -16.50 -0.64 1.63
C THR A 50 -15.37 -0.14 0.74
N LEU A 51 -15.57 -0.14 -0.58
CA LEU A 51 -14.58 0.40 -1.54
C LEU A 51 -14.38 1.91 -1.37
N ASP A 52 -15.45 2.66 -1.14
CA ASP A 52 -15.39 4.11 -0.91
C ASP A 52 -14.59 4.39 0.38
N ALA A 53 -14.90 3.70 1.47
CA ALA A 53 -14.13 3.81 2.71
C ALA A 53 -12.66 3.45 2.52
N MET A 54 -12.35 2.36 1.80
CA MET A 54 -10.97 1.97 1.49
C MET A 54 -10.25 3.03 0.65
N SER A 55 -10.93 3.62 -0.34
CA SER A 55 -10.40 4.70 -1.18
C SER A 55 -10.06 5.94 -0.35
N GLU A 56 -10.95 6.35 0.56
CA GLU A 56 -10.69 7.46 1.47
C GLU A 56 -9.47 7.20 2.37
N GLN A 57 -9.30 5.97 2.87
CA GLN A 57 -8.12 5.62 3.66
C GLN A 57 -6.85 5.57 2.80
N MET A 58 -6.94 5.09 1.56
CA MET A 58 -5.81 5.04 0.63
C MET A 58 -5.23 6.44 0.38
N VAL A 59 -6.10 7.43 0.21
CA VAL A 59 -5.67 8.83 0.05
C VAL A 59 -4.91 9.33 1.28
N LYS A 60 -5.32 8.96 2.50
CA LYS A 60 -4.66 9.37 3.75
C LYS A 60 -3.29 8.71 3.97
N VAL A 61 -3.11 7.49 3.48
CA VAL A 61 -1.83 6.78 3.57
C VAL A 61 -0.84 7.23 2.49
N GLY A 62 -1.36 7.74 1.37
CA GLY A 62 -0.55 8.29 0.29
C GLY A 62 0.18 9.56 0.72
N ILE A 63 1.49 9.62 0.45
CA ILE A 63 2.30 10.83 0.63
C ILE A 63 2.37 11.54 -0.72
N GLY A 64 1.37 12.38 -1.03
CA GLY A 64 1.23 13.03 -2.34
C GLY A 64 2.35 14.01 -2.70
N ASP A 65 3.09 14.51 -1.71
CA ASP A 65 4.20 15.47 -1.84
C ASP A 65 5.58 14.81 -1.60
N ALA A 66 5.67 13.47 -1.62
CA ALA A 66 6.89 12.75 -1.26
C ALA A 66 8.10 13.19 -2.10
N THR A 67 7.92 13.36 -3.42
CA THR A 67 8.99 13.81 -4.32
C THR A 67 9.49 15.20 -3.95
N GLU A 68 8.59 16.13 -3.65
CA GLU A 68 8.94 17.49 -3.25
C GLU A 68 9.68 17.51 -1.91
N ARG A 69 9.21 16.74 -0.92
CA ARG A 69 9.90 16.59 0.36
C ARG A 69 11.31 16.08 0.21
N ILE A 70 11.51 15.05 -0.61
CA ILE A 70 12.84 14.47 -0.87
C ILE A 70 13.74 15.51 -1.54
N ALA A 71 13.24 16.21 -2.57
CA ALA A 71 14.00 17.25 -3.26
C ALA A 71 14.44 18.38 -2.31
N ASN A 72 13.53 18.85 -1.44
CA ASN A 72 13.82 19.88 -0.45
C ASN A 72 14.90 19.44 0.55
N ILE A 73 14.84 18.20 1.04
CA ILE A 73 15.86 17.64 1.94
C ILE A 73 17.22 17.58 1.24
N MET A 74 17.27 17.16 -0.03
CA MET A 74 18.52 17.13 -0.80
C MET A 74 19.14 18.52 -0.96
N LEU A 75 18.33 19.53 -1.26
CA LEU A 75 18.78 20.92 -1.38
C LEU A 75 19.28 21.47 -0.03
N GLU A 76 18.58 21.19 1.07
CA GLU A 76 19.00 21.60 2.41
C GLU A 76 20.37 21.01 2.76
N LEU A 77 20.56 19.71 2.55
CA LEU A 77 21.82 19.02 2.80
C LEU A 77 22.97 19.55 1.93
N ALA A 78 22.71 19.86 0.66
CA ALA A 78 23.71 20.45 -0.23
C ALA A 78 24.10 21.88 0.17
N SER A 79 23.20 22.61 0.83
CA SER A 79 23.43 24.00 1.27
C SER A 79 24.12 24.12 2.64
N LYS A 80 24.12 23.06 3.45
CA LYS A 80 24.88 23.00 4.71
C LYS A 80 26.36 22.77 4.40
N LYS A 81 27.14 23.86 4.47
CA LYS A 81 28.61 23.83 4.57
C LYS A 81 29.06 23.49 5.98
#